data_AF-A0AAU2E6L9-F1
#
_entry.id   AF-A0AAU2E6L9-F1
#
_cell.length_a   1.000
_cell.length_b   1.000
_cell.length_c   1.000
_cell.angle_alpha   90.00
_cell.angle_beta   90.00
_cell.angle_gamma   90.00
#
_symmetry.space_group_name_H-M   'P 1'
#
loop_
_entity.id
_entity.type
_entity.pdbx_description
1 polymer ?
#
loop_
_entity_poly.entity_id
_entity_poly.type
_entity_poly.pdbx_seq_one_letter_code
_entity_poly.pdbx_strand_id
1 'polypeptide(L)'
;MLRSELFSGTPDLAQVAAGARKIQAPESSASVATVQQALVTVGGALPTFGVDGRFGAETGAAVGTFKADRGLRPSDPVVGPGTVGRLDLELTFLDGTDTPSVLADPALPAREPFTASVLDVVHPDLDITGKVLQLLELGDEFCFSMSMAILDAPKLASFVGRFVEPHINADFCARNGPCSPVDDFFDTLNSPAPYTAFLLAHNPAVPPAVVAQIGASVRPDILSHRPGRPAEWYEIKPLSPSGVTEGIAKGVKLRSNYENNGFPYRPGKTYTPSPTIPLMRFITPEGEHLELVIEARRLLPGLLFYRLCIRGDYVRFFNRVRLAAGILAVLAALAPELAAAGAVAEEVAAFVALVQSIAEGLGVLLPALTAL
;
A
#
# COMPACT_ATOMS: atom_id res chain seq x y z
N MET A 1 -25.34 12.67 13.34
CA MET A 1 -25.08 11.71 14.42
C MET A 1 -23.69 11.16 14.22
N LEU A 2 -22.90 11.04 15.29
CA LEU A 2 -21.53 10.51 15.25
C LEU A 2 -21.56 9.00 15.04
N ARG A 3 -20.59 8.48 14.28
CA ARG A 3 -20.64 7.13 13.69
C ARG A 3 -19.52 6.21 14.13
N SER A 4 -18.35 6.76 14.43
CA SER A 4 -17.21 5.97 14.88
C SER A 4 -17.50 5.29 16.21
N GLU A 5 -16.93 4.11 16.44
CA GLU A 5 -17.10 3.37 17.70
C GLU A 5 -16.71 4.25 18.89
N LEU A 6 -15.61 5.00 18.77
CA LEU A 6 -15.08 5.87 19.81
C LEU A 6 -15.98 7.07 20.14
N PHE A 7 -16.69 7.64 19.16
CA PHE A 7 -17.53 8.84 19.39
C PHE A 7 -19.03 8.51 19.52
N SER A 8 -19.46 7.36 19.00
CA SER A 8 -20.84 6.91 19.10
C SER A 8 -21.28 6.82 20.56
N GLY A 9 -22.51 7.23 20.86
CA GLY A 9 -23.05 7.19 22.21
C GLY A 9 -22.52 8.25 23.20
N THR A 10 -21.63 9.17 22.79
CA THR A 10 -21.17 10.28 23.65
C THR A 10 -22.08 11.50 23.48
N PRO A 11 -22.99 11.82 24.43
CA PRO A 11 -23.99 12.87 24.25
C PRO A 11 -23.37 14.26 24.12
N ASP A 12 -22.25 14.46 24.81
CA ASP A 12 -21.54 15.72 24.85
C ASP A 12 -20.81 16.03 23.54
N LEU A 13 -20.13 15.04 22.94
CA LEU A 13 -19.56 15.18 21.59
C LEU A 13 -20.63 15.34 20.52
N ALA A 14 -21.82 14.75 20.70
CA ALA A 14 -22.95 14.99 19.80
C ALA A 14 -23.43 16.45 19.85
N GLN A 15 -23.40 17.09 21.02
CA GLN A 15 -23.69 18.53 21.14
C GLN A 15 -22.60 19.39 20.48
N VAL A 16 -21.33 19.00 20.58
CA VAL A 16 -20.23 19.67 19.86
C VAL A 16 -20.40 19.53 18.36
N ALA A 17 -20.75 18.34 17.87
CA ALA A 17 -21.01 18.08 16.46
C ALA A 17 -22.21 18.87 15.91
N ALA A 18 -23.23 19.10 16.73
CA ALA A 18 -24.39 19.92 16.40
C ALA A 18 -24.13 21.44 16.50
N GLY A 19 -22.95 21.86 16.97
CA GLY A 19 -22.60 23.27 17.17
C GLY A 19 -23.21 23.93 18.40
N ALA A 20 -23.84 23.15 19.28
CA ALA A 20 -24.43 23.66 20.51
C ALA A 20 -23.37 24.03 21.57
N ARG A 21 -22.18 23.43 21.49
CA ARG A 21 -21.02 23.80 22.33
C ARG A 21 -19.68 23.52 21.64
N LYS A 22 -18.59 23.92 22.29
CA LYS A 22 -17.20 23.67 21.87
C LYS A 22 -16.38 23.19 23.06
N ILE A 23 -15.34 22.40 22.81
CA ILE A 23 -14.35 21.98 23.82
C ILE A 23 -13.05 22.77 23.59
N GLN A 24 -12.54 23.41 24.64
CA GLN A 24 -11.31 24.22 24.59
C GLN A 24 -10.71 24.40 26.00
N ALA A 25 -9.47 24.85 26.09
CA ALA A 25 -8.84 25.11 27.38
C ALA A 25 -9.51 26.28 28.15
N PRO A 26 -9.57 26.22 29.49
CA PRO A 26 -9.33 25.06 30.33
C PRO A 26 -10.59 24.20 30.45
N GLU A 27 -10.49 22.90 30.18
CA GLU A 27 -11.59 21.95 30.37
C GLU A 27 -11.04 20.62 30.89
N SER A 28 -11.81 19.92 31.71
CA SER A 28 -11.49 18.55 32.11
C SER A 28 -12.77 17.72 32.10
N SER A 29 -12.84 16.73 31.20
CA SER A 29 -14.05 15.94 30.98
C SER A 29 -13.72 14.61 30.30
N ALA A 30 -14.65 13.65 30.37
CA ALA A 30 -14.53 12.40 29.62
C ALA A 30 -14.45 12.65 28.10
N SER A 31 -15.17 13.65 27.59
CA SER A 31 -15.12 14.04 26.18
C SER A 31 -13.76 14.57 25.76
N VAL A 32 -13.03 15.27 26.65
CA VAL A 32 -11.64 15.66 26.38
C VAL A 32 -10.77 14.42 26.24
N ALA A 33 -10.92 13.41 27.10
CA ALA A 33 -10.18 12.16 26.99
C ALA A 33 -10.51 11.42 25.68
N THR A 34 -11.78 11.37 25.30
CA THR A 34 -12.21 10.77 24.02
C THR A 34 -11.62 11.51 22.81
N VAL A 35 -11.54 12.84 22.84
CA VAL A 35 -10.90 13.64 21.78
C VAL A 35 -9.39 13.42 21.74
N GLN A 36 -8.71 13.39 22.88
CA GLN A 36 -7.29 13.07 22.96
C GLN A 36 -7.00 11.68 22.40
N GLN A 37 -7.80 10.68 22.77
CA GLN A 37 -7.70 9.32 22.25
C GLN A 37 -7.90 9.30 20.73
N ALA A 38 -8.90 10.03 20.22
CA ALA A 38 -9.13 10.16 18.79
C ALA A 38 -7.94 10.78 18.05
N LEU A 39 -7.38 11.87 18.59
CA LEU A 39 -6.21 12.54 18.03
C LEU A 39 -5.02 11.58 17.94
N VAL A 40 -4.75 10.80 18.98
CA VAL A 40 -3.69 9.78 18.97
C VAL A 40 -3.98 8.70 17.92
N THR A 41 -5.22 8.20 17.87
CA THR A 41 -5.63 7.15 16.93
C THR A 41 -5.48 7.58 15.46
N VAL A 42 -5.67 8.86 15.14
CA VAL A 42 -5.49 9.42 13.77
C VAL A 42 -4.09 10.00 13.51
N GLY A 43 -3.11 9.65 14.35
CA GLY A 43 -1.69 9.98 14.16
C GLY A 43 -1.19 11.27 14.80
N GLY A 44 -1.99 11.92 15.65
CA GLY A 44 -1.57 13.08 16.44
C GLY A 44 -0.71 12.71 17.66
N ALA A 45 0.12 13.65 18.14
CA ALA A 45 1.04 13.42 19.24
C ALA A 45 0.60 14.12 20.54
N LEU A 46 0.67 13.40 21.66
CA LEU A 46 0.49 13.89 23.04
C LEU A 46 1.62 13.34 23.94
N PRO A 47 2.89 13.73 23.70
CA PRO A 47 4.06 13.07 24.30
C PRO A 47 4.25 13.27 25.81
N THR A 48 3.67 14.31 26.39
CA THR A 48 3.92 14.71 27.78
C THR A 48 2.92 14.09 28.74
N PHE A 49 1.62 14.26 28.45
CA PHE A 49 0.55 13.83 29.35
C PHE A 49 -0.34 12.72 28.78
N GLY A 50 -0.28 12.47 27.46
CA GLY A 50 -1.09 11.44 26.81
C GLY A 50 -2.59 11.74 26.89
N VAL A 51 -3.40 10.69 27.05
CA VAL A 51 -4.85 10.80 27.24
C VAL A 51 -5.16 10.94 28.72
N ASP A 52 -5.23 12.17 29.21
CA ASP A 52 -5.43 12.51 30.63
C ASP A 52 -6.79 13.15 30.94
N GLY A 53 -7.60 13.41 29.91
CA GLY A 53 -8.90 14.07 30.03
C GLY A 53 -8.85 15.56 30.35
N ARG A 54 -7.68 16.21 30.23
CA ARG A 54 -7.49 17.63 30.55
C ARG A 54 -7.05 18.41 29.32
N PHE A 55 -7.86 19.39 28.94
CA PHE A 55 -7.59 20.22 27.77
C PHE A 55 -6.63 21.34 28.16
N GLY A 56 -5.33 21.02 28.10
CA GLY A 56 -4.22 21.96 28.33
C GLY A 56 -3.56 22.43 27.03
N ALA A 57 -2.38 23.05 27.17
CA ALA A 57 -1.60 23.55 26.03
C ALA A 57 -1.24 22.44 25.03
N GLU A 58 -0.89 21.25 25.51
CA GLU A 58 -0.55 20.10 24.66
C GLU A 58 -1.74 19.64 23.81
N THR A 59 -2.91 19.45 24.41
CA THR A 59 -4.14 19.09 23.67
C THR A 59 -4.56 20.20 22.71
N GLY A 60 -4.44 21.47 23.11
CA GLY A 60 -4.71 22.61 22.24
C GLY A 60 -3.79 22.64 21.01
N ALA A 61 -2.50 22.39 21.19
CA ALA A 61 -1.55 22.29 20.09
C ALA A 61 -1.89 21.12 19.16
N ALA A 62 -2.19 19.93 19.70
CA ALA A 62 -2.57 18.76 18.92
C ALA A 62 -3.85 19.01 18.09
N VAL A 63 -4.84 19.70 18.64
CA VAL A 63 -6.06 20.12 17.92
C VAL A 63 -5.73 21.12 16.81
N GLY A 64 -4.88 22.11 17.09
CA GLY A 64 -4.45 23.10 16.10
C GLY A 64 -3.73 22.45 14.91
N THR A 65 -2.76 21.57 15.19
CA THR A 65 -2.03 20.79 14.18
C THR A 65 -2.97 19.91 13.37
N PHE A 66 -3.82 19.11 14.03
CA PHE A 66 -4.80 18.28 13.35
C PHE A 66 -5.66 19.08 12.35
N LYS A 67 -6.12 20.27 12.76
CA LYS A 67 -6.93 21.15 11.91
C LYS A 67 -6.13 21.73 10.75
N ALA A 68 -4.91 22.20 11.01
CA ALA A 68 -4.02 22.72 9.97
C ALA A 68 -3.73 21.65 8.91
N ASP A 69 -3.32 20.46 9.33
CA ASP A 69 -2.95 19.34 8.46
C ASP A 69 -4.12 18.89 7.58
N ARG A 70 -5.35 19.02 8.10
CA ARG A 70 -6.60 18.60 7.42
C ARG A 70 -7.33 19.76 6.73
N GLY A 71 -6.72 20.94 6.65
CA GLY A 71 -7.28 22.11 5.98
C GLY A 71 -8.53 22.69 6.65
N LEU A 72 -8.77 22.34 7.93
CA LEU A 72 -9.88 22.86 8.71
C LEU A 72 -9.55 24.27 9.19
N ARG A 73 -10.46 25.22 8.90
CA ARG A 73 -10.33 26.61 9.34
C ARG A 73 -11.45 26.98 10.33
N PRO A 74 -11.17 27.81 11.35
CA PRO A 74 -9.84 28.25 11.79
C PRO A 74 -9.03 27.09 12.40
N SER A 75 -7.69 27.13 12.33
CA SER A 75 -6.79 26.15 12.96
C SER A 75 -6.51 26.49 14.44
N ASP A 76 -7.51 27.06 15.12
CA ASP A 76 -7.45 27.42 16.54
C ASP A 76 -7.52 26.17 17.44
N PRO A 77 -7.04 26.25 18.70
CA PRO A 77 -7.05 25.14 19.67
C PRO A 77 -8.44 24.89 20.25
N VAL A 78 -9.44 24.81 19.38
CA VAL A 78 -10.86 24.69 19.71
C VAL A 78 -11.47 23.54 18.91
N VAL A 79 -12.12 22.64 19.64
CA VAL A 79 -12.83 21.49 19.08
C VAL A 79 -14.28 21.88 18.88
N GLY A 80 -14.63 22.21 17.64
CA GLY A 80 -15.99 22.51 17.20
C GLY A 80 -16.56 21.46 16.26
N PRO A 81 -17.70 21.75 15.60
CA PRO A 81 -18.38 20.81 14.70
C PRO A 81 -17.49 20.22 13.62
N GLY A 82 -16.69 21.06 12.95
CA GLY A 82 -15.78 20.61 11.89
C GLY A 82 -14.68 19.69 12.40
N THR A 83 -14.14 19.95 13.59
CA THR A 83 -13.10 19.12 14.20
C THR A 83 -13.66 17.76 14.61
N VAL A 84 -14.80 17.73 15.30
CA VAL A 84 -15.44 16.47 15.71
C VAL A 84 -15.93 15.69 14.49
N GLY A 85 -16.53 16.35 13.50
CA GLY A 85 -16.99 15.71 12.28
C GLY A 85 -15.84 15.10 11.47
N ARG A 86 -14.69 15.78 11.41
CA ARG A 86 -13.49 15.23 10.77
C ARG A 86 -12.94 14.03 11.55
N LEU A 87 -12.71 14.17 12.86
CA LEU A 87 -12.24 13.06 13.70
C LEU A 87 -13.17 11.84 13.60
N ASP A 88 -14.48 12.05 13.72
CA ASP A 88 -15.48 10.99 13.58
C ASP A 88 -15.40 10.32 12.21
N LEU A 89 -15.19 11.08 11.13
CA LEU A 89 -15.06 10.52 9.78
C LEU A 89 -13.79 9.67 9.62
N GLU A 90 -12.65 10.13 10.13
CA GLU A 90 -11.39 9.38 10.05
C GLU A 90 -11.41 8.14 10.94
N LEU A 91 -11.98 8.25 12.13
CA LEU A 91 -12.21 7.11 13.01
C LEU A 91 -13.20 6.12 12.40
N THR A 92 -14.29 6.61 11.79
CA THR A 92 -15.26 5.76 11.06
C THR A 92 -14.56 4.99 9.93
N PHE A 93 -13.58 5.61 9.27
CA PHE A 93 -12.72 4.96 8.29
C PHE A 93 -11.82 3.88 8.93
N LEU A 94 -11.18 4.18 10.06
CA LEU A 94 -10.34 3.23 10.80
C LEU A 94 -11.13 2.06 11.41
N ASP A 95 -12.35 2.31 11.88
CA ASP A 95 -13.32 1.31 12.35
C ASP A 95 -13.82 0.41 11.20
N GLY A 96 -13.53 0.81 9.96
CA GLY A 96 -13.95 0.13 8.73
C GLY A 96 -15.47 0.18 8.56
N THR A 97 -16.10 1.26 9.01
CA THR A 97 -17.53 1.50 8.83
C THR A 97 -17.79 2.06 7.45
N ASP A 98 -18.57 1.34 6.64
CA ASP A 98 -18.94 1.74 5.29
C ASP A 98 -19.80 3.01 5.31
N THR A 99 -19.19 4.16 5.01
CA THR A 99 -19.92 5.41 4.83
C THR A 99 -19.56 6.07 3.49
N PRO A 100 -20.56 6.54 2.71
CA PRO A 100 -20.31 7.23 1.44
C PRO A 100 -19.37 8.44 1.56
N SER A 101 -19.36 9.11 2.73
CA SER A 101 -18.51 10.24 3.04
C SER A 101 -17.02 9.90 3.15
N VAL A 102 -16.67 8.68 3.57
CA VAL A 102 -15.28 8.22 3.67
C VAL A 102 -14.67 8.00 2.29
N LEU A 103 -15.45 7.47 1.35
CA LEU A 103 -14.99 7.17 -0.01
C LEU A 103 -15.04 8.37 -0.96
N ALA A 104 -15.77 9.41 -0.57
CA ALA A 104 -15.81 10.68 -1.29
C ALA A 104 -14.64 11.61 -0.93
N ASP A 105 -13.83 11.26 0.09
CA ASP A 105 -12.70 12.06 0.53
C ASP A 105 -11.35 11.41 0.17
N PRO A 106 -10.74 11.81 -0.96
CA PRO A 106 -9.46 11.26 -1.41
C PRO A 106 -8.28 11.64 -0.50
N ALA A 107 -8.45 12.56 0.46
CA ALA A 107 -7.39 12.93 1.41
C ALA A 107 -7.29 11.95 2.59
N LEU A 108 -8.29 11.10 2.83
CA LEU A 108 -8.25 10.09 3.90
C LEU A 108 -7.26 8.95 3.60
N PRO A 109 -7.27 8.32 2.39
CA PRO A 109 -6.28 7.31 2.04
C PRO A 109 -4.87 7.87 1.85
N ALA A 110 -4.74 9.16 1.54
CA ALA A 110 -3.47 9.85 1.26
C ALA A 110 -2.63 10.17 2.51
N ARG A 111 -3.21 10.06 3.71
CA ARG A 111 -2.61 10.49 4.98
C ARG A 111 -2.23 9.35 5.92
N GLU A 112 -2.32 8.11 5.47
CA GLU A 112 -1.63 6.98 6.10
C GLU A 112 -0.12 7.21 5.95
N PRO A 113 0.73 7.02 6.98
CA PRO A 113 2.19 7.21 6.89
C PRO A 113 2.84 6.42 5.73
N PHE A 114 2.20 5.33 5.33
CA PHE A 114 2.62 4.47 4.22
C PHE A 114 2.21 5.00 2.83
N THR A 115 1.14 5.78 2.71
CA THR A 115 0.78 6.50 1.47
C THR A 115 1.38 7.90 1.43
N ALA A 116 1.80 8.47 2.56
CA ALA A 116 2.58 9.70 2.62
C ALA A 116 3.91 9.56 1.84
N SER A 117 4.59 8.41 1.95
CA SER A 117 5.76 8.07 1.10
C SER A 117 5.44 8.05 -0.41
N VAL A 118 4.20 7.76 -0.76
CA VAL A 118 3.72 7.62 -2.15
C VAL A 118 3.20 8.96 -2.70
N LEU A 119 2.65 9.83 -1.85
CA LEU A 119 2.25 11.19 -2.18
C LEU A 119 3.40 12.22 -2.06
N ASP A 120 4.47 11.92 -1.32
CA ASP A 120 5.73 12.71 -1.31
C ASP A 120 6.38 12.75 -2.70
N VAL A 121 6.04 11.81 -3.57
CA VAL A 121 6.42 11.79 -4.99
C VAL A 121 5.55 12.77 -5.82
N VAL A 122 4.38 13.15 -5.30
CA VAL A 122 3.38 13.98 -6.00
C VAL A 122 3.39 15.45 -5.52
N HIS A 123 3.88 15.75 -4.32
CA HIS A 123 4.05 17.14 -3.82
C HIS A 123 5.47 17.40 -3.29
N PRO A 124 6.30 18.22 -3.97
CA PRO A 124 7.74 18.32 -3.73
C PRO A 124 8.19 19.21 -2.55
N ASP A 125 7.29 19.83 -1.79
CA ASP A 125 7.66 20.96 -0.91
C ASP A 125 7.95 20.62 0.57
N LEU A 126 8.53 19.46 0.89
CA LEU A 126 9.08 19.17 2.24
C LEU A 126 10.41 18.38 2.23
N ASP A 127 11.22 18.69 3.25
CA ASP A 127 12.69 18.65 3.35
C ASP A 127 13.41 17.32 3.03
N ILE A 128 14.58 17.47 2.40
CA ILE A 128 15.46 16.47 1.77
C ILE A 128 16.18 15.60 2.81
N THR A 129 16.41 16.11 4.01
CA THR A 129 17.29 15.48 5.02
C THR A 129 16.73 14.16 5.57
N GLY A 130 15.41 14.03 5.70
CA GLY A 130 14.76 12.77 6.09
C GLY A 130 14.69 11.74 4.95
N LYS A 131 14.58 12.21 3.70
CA LYS A 131 14.56 11.39 2.48
C LYS A 131 15.91 10.73 2.24
N VAL A 132 17.02 11.40 2.58
CA VAL A 132 18.38 10.89 2.42
C VAL A 132 18.70 9.73 3.38
N LEU A 133 18.23 9.75 4.62
CA LEU A 133 18.55 8.69 5.60
C LEU A 133 17.84 7.35 5.30
N GLN A 134 16.65 7.38 4.71
CA GLN A 134 15.95 6.18 4.24
C GLN A 134 16.49 5.68 2.88
N LEU A 135 16.98 6.60 2.03
CA LEU A 135 17.62 6.32 0.74
C LEU A 135 19.04 5.75 0.89
N LEU A 136 19.70 5.95 2.02
CA LEU A 136 21.06 5.45 2.28
C LEU A 136 21.13 3.95 2.64
N GLU A 137 19.99 3.22 2.64
CA GLU A 137 19.92 1.75 2.56
C GLU A 137 20.99 0.95 3.35
N LEU A 138 21.12 1.21 4.65
CA LEU A 138 22.00 0.44 5.56
C LEU A 138 21.26 -0.69 6.29
N GLY A 139 20.21 -1.27 5.69
CA GLY A 139 19.43 -2.37 6.25
C GLY A 139 19.76 -3.73 5.59
N ASP A 140 19.28 -4.82 6.19
CA ASP A 140 19.44 -6.18 5.65
C ASP A 140 18.36 -6.53 4.59
N GLU A 141 17.55 -5.54 4.21
CA GLU A 141 16.39 -5.66 3.34
C GLU A 141 16.19 -4.40 2.50
N PHE A 142 15.93 -4.59 1.20
CA PHE A 142 15.53 -3.54 0.27
C PHE A 142 14.12 -3.80 -0.26
N CYS A 143 13.18 -2.89 0.00
CA CYS A 143 11.79 -3.00 -0.45
C CYS A 143 11.45 -1.98 -1.53
N PHE A 144 10.70 -2.41 -2.55
CA PHE A 144 10.26 -1.56 -3.65
C PHE A 144 8.81 -1.87 -4.08
N SER A 145 8.13 -0.83 -4.55
CA SER A 145 6.83 -0.94 -5.20
C SER A 145 7.01 -1.12 -6.71
N MET A 146 6.24 -2.01 -7.34
CA MET A 146 6.30 -2.28 -8.78
C MET A 146 5.89 -1.10 -9.68
N SER A 147 5.42 0.01 -9.10
CA SER A 147 5.13 1.26 -9.81
C SER A 147 6.20 2.34 -9.63
N MET A 148 7.37 2.03 -9.05
CA MET A 148 8.44 3.01 -8.98
C MET A 148 8.72 3.50 -10.42
N ALA A 149 8.74 4.83 -10.59
CA ALA A 149 8.81 5.55 -11.86
C ALA A 149 10.00 5.16 -12.78
N ILE A 150 10.91 4.32 -12.31
CA ILE A 150 12.06 3.76 -13.06
C ILE A 150 11.59 2.72 -14.09
N LEU A 151 10.44 2.08 -13.88
CA LEU A 151 9.92 1.00 -14.72
C LEU A 151 8.46 1.24 -15.10
N ASP A 152 8.13 2.39 -15.71
CA ASP A 152 6.78 2.69 -16.23
C ASP A 152 6.36 1.67 -17.31
N ALA A 153 5.96 0.48 -16.85
CA ALA A 153 5.71 -0.70 -17.63
C ALA A 153 4.48 -1.41 -17.04
N PRO A 154 3.25 -0.96 -17.39
CA PRO A 154 2.00 -1.56 -16.93
C PRO A 154 1.94 -3.09 -17.16
N LYS A 155 2.61 -3.58 -18.20
CA LYS A 155 2.75 -5.02 -18.50
C LYS A 155 3.55 -5.78 -17.45
N LEU A 156 4.61 -5.19 -16.89
CA LEU A 156 5.43 -5.80 -15.86
C LEU A 156 4.68 -5.87 -14.52
N ALA A 157 3.97 -4.79 -14.16
CA ALA A 157 3.13 -4.77 -12.96
C ALA A 157 2.03 -5.86 -13.03
N SER A 158 1.37 -6.00 -14.18
CA SER A 158 0.36 -7.07 -14.38
C SER A 158 0.95 -8.47 -14.32
N PHE A 159 2.17 -8.68 -14.84
CA PHE A 159 2.86 -9.97 -14.77
C PHE A 159 3.22 -10.34 -13.33
N VAL A 160 3.77 -9.40 -12.56
CA VAL A 160 4.15 -9.63 -11.17
C VAL A 160 2.92 -9.89 -10.29
N GLY A 161 1.78 -9.23 -10.54
CA GLY A 161 0.52 -9.51 -9.85
C GLY A 161 0.14 -11.00 -9.91
N ARG A 162 0.20 -11.60 -11.11
CA ARG A 162 -0.07 -13.05 -11.30
C ARG A 162 0.86 -13.97 -10.52
N PHE A 163 2.06 -13.50 -10.20
CA PHE A 163 3.02 -14.26 -9.41
C PHE A 163 2.80 -14.06 -7.91
N VAL A 164 2.42 -12.85 -7.47
CA VAL A 164 2.22 -12.50 -6.06
C VAL A 164 0.90 -13.03 -5.50
N GLU A 165 -0.20 -12.89 -6.25
CA GLU A 165 -1.55 -13.25 -5.81
C GLU A 165 -1.66 -14.71 -5.30
N PRO A 166 -1.11 -15.73 -5.99
CA PRO A 166 -1.15 -17.12 -5.50
C PRO A 166 -0.50 -17.31 -4.13
N HIS A 167 0.60 -16.59 -3.83
CA HIS A 167 1.26 -16.68 -2.53
C HIS A 167 0.45 -16.01 -1.42
N ILE A 168 -0.20 -14.89 -1.71
CA ILE A 168 -1.15 -14.25 -0.77
C ILE A 168 -2.38 -15.13 -0.56
N ASN A 169 -2.86 -15.82 -1.59
CA ASN A 169 -3.96 -16.80 -1.47
C ASN A 169 -3.55 -17.99 -0.59
N ALA A 170 -2.32 -18.50 -0.75
CA ALA A 170 -1.80 -19.55 0.11
C ALA A 170 -1.66 -19.09 1.58
N ASP A 171 -1.18 -17.86 1.81
CA ASP A 171 -1.11 -17.27 3.16
C ASP A 171 -2.52 -17.09 3.76
N PHE A 172 -3.50 -16.65 2.96
CA PHE A 172 -4.91 -16.58 3.37
C PHE A 172 -5.40 -17.95 3.87
N CYS A 173 -5.12 -19.03 3.15
CA CYS A 173 -5.49 -20.39 3.55
C CYS A 173 -4.76 -20.86 4.80
N ALA A 174 -3.49 -20.51 4.96
CA ALA A 174 -2.72 -20.86 6.13
C ALA A 174 -3.24 -20.15 7.39
N ARG A 175 -3.59 -18.86 7.29
CA ARG A 175 -3.96 -18.02 8.44
C ARG A 175 -5.43 -18.10 8.81
N ASN A 176 -6.33 -18.30 7.85
CA ASN A 176 -7.76 -18.38 8.12
C ASN A 176 -8.29 -19.81 8.18
N GLY A 177 -7.41 -20.81 8.05
CA GLY A 177 -7.78 -22.23 8.01
C GLY A 177 -7.98 -22.74 6.58
N PRO A 178 -7.93 -24.07 6.40
CA PRO A 178 -7.77 -24.70 5.09
C PRO A 178 -8.85 -24.22 4.13
N CYS A 179 -8.41 -23.76 2.96
CA CYS A 179 -9.34 -23.32 1.93
C CYS A 179 -10.02 -24.49 1.25
N SER A 180 -11.24 -24.24 0.81
CA SER A 180 -12.05 -25.17 0.04
C SER A 180 -12.50 -24.48 -1.24
N PRO A 181 -12.39 -25.12 -2.42
CA PRO A 181 -12.96 -24.56 -3.64
C PRO A 181 -14.49 -24.45 -3.60
N VAL A 182 -15.13 -25.10 -2.60
CA VAL A 182 -16.54 -24.90 -2.31
C VAL A 182 -16.73 -23.56 -1.62
N ASP A 183 -16.02 -23.28 -0.53
CA ASP A 183 -16.30 -22.13 0.34
C ASP A 183 -15.45 -20.88 0.05
N ASP A 184 -14.41 -21.02 -0.78
CA ASP A 184 -13.49 -19.95 -1.14
C ASP A 184 -13.26 -19.92 -2.65
N PHE A 185 -13.35 -18.72 -3.21
CA PHE A 185 -13.05 -18.41 -4.60
C PHE A 185 -11.78 -17.56 -4.69
N PHE A 186 -10.93 -17.89 -5.65
CA PHE A 186 -9.72 -17.15 -6.01
C PHE A 186 -9.73 -16.81 -7.50
N ASP A 187 -9.53 -15.55 -7.89
CA ASP A 187 -9.53 -15.10 -9.30
C ASP A 187 -8.21 -15.46 -10.02
N THR A 188 -7.87 -16.74 -10.06
CA THR A 188 -6.62 -17.23 -10.66
C THR A 188 -6.74 -17.55 -12.15
N LEU A 189 -7.96 -17.65 -12.66
CA LEU A 189 -8.25 -17.98 -14.05
C LEU A 189 -8.76 -16.75 -14.79
N ASN A 190 -8.32 -16.56 -16.03
CA ASN A 190 -8.85 -15.51 -16.90
C ASN A 190 -10.23 -15.90 -17.47
N SER A 191 -11.19 -16.16 -16.59
CA SER A 191 -12.55 -16.56 -16.93
C SER A 191 -13.52 -16.16 -15.81
N PRO A 192 -14.69 -15.58 -16.14
CA PRO A 192 -15.72 -15.28 -15.15
C PRO A 192 -16.50 -16.53 -14.67
N ALA A 193 -16.33 -17.67 -15.35
CA ALA A 193 -17.13 -18.86 -15.08
C ALA A 193 -17.01 -19.41 -13.65
N PRO A 194 -15.80 -19.56 -13.06
CA PRO A 194 -15.66 -20.10 -11.70
C PRO A 194 -16.29 -19.17 -10.65
N TYR A 195 -16.15 -17.86 -10.84
CA TYR A 195 -16.79 -16.86 -9.98
C TYR A 195 -18.30 -16.91 -10.07
N THR A 196 -18.85 -16.99 -11.28
CA THR A 196 -20.30 -17.07 -11.49
C THR A 196 -20.88 -18.35 -10.89
N ALA A 197 -20.17 -19.48 -11.04
CA ALA A 197 -20.54 -20.75 -10.41
C ALA A 197 -20.52 -20.67 -8.87
N PHE A 198 -19.50 -20.03 -8.29
CA PHE A 198 -19.40 -19.79 -6.85
C PHE A 198 -20.59 -18.96 -6.34
N LEU A 199 -20.93 -17.86 -7.04
CA LEU A 199 -22.07 -17.03 -6.69
C LEU A 199 -23.39 -17.81 -6.75
N LEU A 200 -23.61 -18.61 -7.80
CA LEU A 200 -24.81 -19.44 -7.95
C LEU A 200 -24.95 -20.47 -6.82
N ALA A 201 -23.85 -21.13 -6.45
CA ALA A 201 -23.85 -22.17 -5.43
C ALA A 201 -24.21 -21.62 -4.03
N HIS A 202 -23.68 -20.44 -3.67
CA HIS A 202 -23.84 -19.87 -2.33
C HIS A 202 -25.00 -18.92 -2.15
N ASN A 203 -25.65 -18.48 -3.24
CA ASN A 203 -26.70 -17.47 -3.18
C ASN A 203 -27.97 -17.95 -3.91
N PRO A 204 -28.59 -19.06 -3.49
CA PRO A 204 -29.77 -19.64 -4.16
C PRO A 204 -31.00 -18.72 -4.13
N ALA A 205 -31.02 -17.74 -3.22
CA ALA A 205 -32.08 -16.73 -3.14
C ALA A 205 -31.94 -15.60 -4.18
N VAL A 206 -30.77 -15.44 -4.80
CA VAL A 206 -30.53 -14.40 -5.81
C VAL A 206 -30.91 -14.94 -7.19
N PRO A 207 -31.72 -14.22 -8.00
CA PRO A 207 -32.13 -14.70 -9.31
C PRO A 207 -30.92 -15.03 -10.23
N PRO A 208 -30.92 -16.17 -10.96
CA PRO A 208 -29.78 -16.57 -11.79
C PRO A 208 -29.34 -15.52 -12.83
N ALA A 209 -30.29 -14.74 -13.36
CA ALA A 209 -29.97 -13.64 -14.29
C ALA A 209 -29.14 -12.53 -13.63
N VAL A 210 -29.44 -12.19 -12.37
CA VAL A 210 -28.66 -11.22 -11.59
C VAL A 210 -27.29 -11.78 -11.27
N VAL A 211 -27.21 -13.07 -10.91
CA VAL A 211 -25.92 -13.73 -10.70
C VAL A 211 -25.05 -13.72 -11.96
N ALA A 212 -25.63 -14.01 -13.13
CA ALA A 212 -24.90 -13.94 -14.40
C ALA A 212 -24.41 -12.51 -14.72
N GLN A 213 -25.23 -11.50 -14.46
CA GLN A 213 -24.84 -10.09 -14.63
C GLN A 213 -23.67 -9.70 -13.72
N ILE A 214 -23.73 -10.04 -12.43
CA ILE A 214 -22.67 -9.73 -11.48
C ILE A 214 -21.42 -10.58 -11.76
N GLY A 215 -21.59 -11.84 -12.14
CA GLY A 215 -20.52 -12.76 -12.53
C GLY A 215 -19.69 -12.25 -13.71
N ALA A 216 -20.32 -11.55 -14.65
CA ALA A 216 -19.67 -10.91 -15.79
C ALA A 216 -19.09 -9.51 -15.50
N SER A 217 -19.28 -8.97 -14.29
CA SER A 217 -18.79 -7.66 -13.87
C SER A 217 -17.37 -7.75 -13.28
N VAL A 218 -17.03 -6.83 -12.36
CA VAL A 218 -15.79 -6.93 -11.57
C VAL A 218 -15.86 -8.09 -10.57
N ARG A 219 -14.71 -8.74 -10.37
CA ARG A 219 -14.52 -9.87 -9.47
C ARG A 219 -13.45 -9.53 -8.44
N PRO A 220 -13.61 -9.91 -7.16
CA PRO A 220 -12.56 -9.76 -6.17
C PRO A 220 -11.48 -10.83 -6.41
N ASP A 221 -10.27 -10.62 -5.90
CA ASP A 221 -9.19 -11.59 -6.04
C ASP A 221 -9.39 -12.79 -5.08
N ILE A 222 -10.00 -12.52 -3.91
CA ILE A 222 -10.44 -13.54 -2.95
C ILE A 222 -11.90 -13.27 -2.57
N LEU A 223 -12.74 -14.31 -2.56
CA LEU A 223 -14.07 -14.28 -1.98
C LEU A 223 -14.28 -15.50 -1.08
N SER A 224 -14.71 -15.30 0.16
CA SER A 224 -14.94 -16.37 1.12
C SER A 224 -16.38 -16.37 1.61
N HIS A 225 -17.02 -17.55 1.59
CA HIS A 225 -18.37 -17.80 2.07
C HIS A 225 -18.38 -19.04 2.96
N ARG A 226 -17.69 -18.97 4.10
CA ARG A 226 -17.59 -20.10 5.03
C ARG A 226 -18.74 -20.12 6.04
N PRO A 227 -19.34 -21.29 6.33
CA PRO A 227 -20.35 -21.42 7.37
C PRO A 227 -19.88 -20.89 8.73
N GLY A 228 -20.72 -20.09 9.39
CA GLY A 228 -20.42 -19.53 10.72
C GLY A 228 -19.37 -18.41 10.73
N ARG A 229 -18.98 -17.89 9.56
CA ARG A 229 -18.07 -16.74 9.43
C ARG A 229 -18.70 -15.63 8.57
N PRO A 230 -18.27 -14.37 8.73
CA PRO A 230 -18.65 -13.32 7.80
C PRO A 230 -18.25 -13.67 6.36
N ALA A 231 -19.17 -13.46 5.41
CA ALA A 231 -18.87 -13.63 3.99
C ALA A 231 -18.12 -12.37 3.51
N GLU A 232 -16.88 -12.56 3.06
CA GLU A 232 -15.92 -11.47 2.89
C GLU A 232 -15.21 -11.53 1.54
N TRP A 233 -14.93 -10.36 0.96
CA TRP A 233 -14.11 -10.23 -0.25
C TRP A 233 -12.82 -9.46 0.01
N TYR A 234 -11.77 -9.78 -0.76
CA TYR A 234 -10.49 -9.09 -0.74
C TYR A 234 -9.99 -8.83 -2.17
N GLU A 235 -9.41 -7.65 -2.37
CA GLU A 235 -8.71 -7.20 -3.57
C GLU A 235 -7.24 -6.99 -3.21
N ILE A 236 -6.33 -7.43 -4.08
CA ILE A 236 -4.89 -7.38 -3.92
C ILE A 236 -4.34 -6.40 -4.95
N LYS A 237 -3.59 -5.40 -4.50
CA LYS A 237 -2.91 -4.45 -5.37
C LYS A 237 -1.47 -4.21 -4.96
N PRO A 238 -0.58 -3.89 -5.91
CA PRO A 238 0.71 -3.34 -5.54
C PRO A 238 0.48 -2.05 -4.76
N LEU A 239 1.29 -1.82 -3.72
CA LEU A 239 1.29 -0.59 -2.98
C LEU A 239 1.92 0.50 -3.84
N SER A 240 1.08 1.25 -4.54
CA SER A 240 1.46 2.28 -5.49
C SER A 240 0.36 3.34 -5.62
N PRO A 241 0.63 4.54 -6.16
CA PRO A 241 -0.42 5.53 -6.38
C PRO A 241 -1.54 4.98 -7.29
N SER A 242 -1.15 4.34 -8.40
CA SER A 242 -2.09 3.72 -9.34
C SER A 242 -2.80 2.52 -8.73
N GLY A 243 -2.08 1.64 -8.03
CA GLY A 243 -2.64 0.44 -7.39
C GLY A 243 -3.64 0.78 -6.29
N VAL A 244 -3.37 1.82 -5.49
CA VAL A 244 -4.32 2.33 -4.49
C VAL A 244 -5.57 2.89 -5.16
N THR A 245 -5.41 3.73 -6.17
CA THR A 245 -6.56 4.31 -6.91
C THR A 245 -7.42 3.22 -7.55
N GLU A 246 -6.80 2.25 -8.23
CA GLU A 246 -7.48 1.11 -8.85
C GLU A 246 -8.16 0.21 -7.82
N GLY A 247 -7.48 -0.08 -6.71
CA GLY A 247 -8.03 -0.89 -5.61
C GLY A 247 -9.27 -0.26 -5.01
N ILE A 248 -9.23 1.05 -4.73
CA ILE A 248 -10.39 1.80 -4.23
C ILE A 248 -11.53 1.79 -5.26
N ALA A 249 -11.25 2.10 -6.52
CA ALA A 249 -12.26 2.13 -7.57
C ALA A 249 -12.94 0.76 -7.77
N LYS A 250 -12.16 -0.33 -7.77
CA LYS A 250 -12.68 -1.70 -7.87
C LYS A 250 -13.46 -2.09 -6.62
N GLY A 251 -12.97 -1.75 -5.43
CA GLY A 251 -13.66 -1.99 -4.15
C GLY A 251 -15.03 -1.32 -4.06
N VAL A 252 -15.15 -0.06 -4.51
CA VAL A 252 -16.44 0.65 -4.58
C VAL A 252 -17.43 -0.10 -5.48
N LYS A 253 -16.96 -0.57 -6.64
CA LYS A 253 -17.81 -1.30 -7.60
C LYS A 253 -18.20 -2.69 -7.08
N LEU A 254 -17.29 -3.42 -6.43
CA LEU A 254 -17.57 -4.71 -5.80
C LEU A 254 -18.64 -4.56 -4.72
N ARG A 255 -18.48 -3.59 -3.82
CA ARG A 255 -19.46 -3.32 -2.77
C ARG A 255 -20.83 -2.98 -3.35
N SER A 256 -20.89 -2.04 -4.30
CA SER A 256 -22.13 -1.67 -4.99
C SER A 256 -22.81 -2.85 -5.69
N ASN A 257 -22.02 -3.73 -6.33
CA ASN A 257 -22.54 -4.95 -6.93
C ASN A 257 -23.19 -5.86 -5.88
N TYR A 258 -22.58 -6.04 -4.72
CA TYR A 258 -23.12 -6.95 -3.70
C TYR A 258 -24.32 -6.37 -2.97
N GLU A 259 -24.22 -5.15 -2.46
CA GLU A 259 -25.26 -4.49 -1.67
C GLU A 259 -26.56 -4.31 -2.46
N ASN A 260 -26.45 -3.86 -3.71
CA ASN A 260 -27.63 -3.54 -4.52
C ASN A 260 -28.29 -4.77 -5.13
N ASN A 261 -27.66 -5.95 -5.07
CA ASN A 261 -28.14 -7.15 -5.73
C ASN A 261 -28.38 -8.33 -4.76
N GLY A 262 -28.41 -8.04 -3.45
CA GLY A 262 -28.81 -9.01 -2.43
C GLY A 262 -27.75 -10.05 -2.07
N PHE A 263 -26.47 -9.79 -2.37
CA PHE A 263 -25.38 -10.67 -1.95
C PHE A 263 -24.89 -10.29 -0.54
N PRO A 264 -24.50 -11.27 0.30
CA PRO A 264 -24.11 -11.02 1.69
C PRO A 264 -22.66 -10.56 1.87
N TYR A 265 -21.90 -10.40 0.78
CA TYR A 265 -20.46 -10.20 0.81
C TYR A 265 -20.06 -8.78 1.22
N ARG A 266 -19.16 -8.69 2.21
CA ARG A 266 -18.66 -7.44 2.77
C ARG A 266 -17.15 -7.28 2.54
N PRO A 267 -16.61 -6.05 2.60
CA PRO A 267 -15.16 -5.86 2.58
C PRO A 267 -14.52 -6.64 3.74
N GLY A 268 -13.50 -7.44 3.45
CA GLY A 268 -12.96 -8.38 4.42
C GLY A 268 -12.15 -7.73 5.55
N LYS A 269 -12.39 -8.19 6.78
CA LYS A 269 -11.71 -7.76 8.01
C LYS A 269 -11.07 -8.90 8.79
N THR A 270 -11.34 -10.15 8.42
CA THR A 270 -10.81 -11.32 9.13
C THR A 270 -9.35 -11.61 8.78
N TYR A 271 -9.00 -11.60 7.49
CA TYR A 271 -7.67 -11.96 7.02
C TYR A 271 -6.62 -10.87 7.27
N THR A 272 -5.73 -11.11 8.23
CA THR A 272 -4.52 -10.30 8.41
C THR A 272 -3.35 -11.06 7.81
N PRO A 273 -2.68 -10.57 6.75
CA PRO A 273 -1.55 -11.26 6.13
C PRO A 273 -0.39 -11.50 7.09
N SER A 274 0.43 -12.51 6.79
CA SER A 274 1.72 -12.66 7.47
C SER A 274 2.60 -11.43 7.24
N PRO A 275 3.42 -11.03 8.23
CA PRO A 275 4.34 -9.89 8.07
C PRO A 275 5.24 -10.01 6.85
N THR A 276 5.58 -11.25 6.48
CA THR A 276 6.39 -11.59 5.32
C THR A 276 5.88 -12.87 4.71
N ILE A 277 5.64 -12.89 3.40
CA ILE A 277 5.22 -14.07 2.65
C ILE A 277 6.36 -14.45 1.69
N PRO A 278 7.00 -15.62 1.84
CA PRO A 278 8.09 -16.02 0.96
C PRO A 278 7.62 -16.14 -0.49
N LEU A 279 8.39 -15.56 -1.41
CA LEU A 279 8.13 -15.64 -2.85
C LEU A 279 9.10 -16.60 -3.52
N MET A 280 10.41 -16.31 -3.45
CA MET A 280 11.44 -17.12 -4.09
C MET A 280 12.81 -16.89 -3.45
N ARG A 281 13.71 -17.87 -3.57
CA ARG A 281 15.11 -17.77 -3.17
C ARG A 281 16.00 -18.00 -4.39
N PHE A 282 17.11 -17.28 -4.45
CA PHE A 282 18.09 -17.32 -5.51
C PHE A 282 19.48 -17.50 -4.92
N ILE A 283 20.34 -18.20 -5.66
CA ILE A 283 21.77 -18.28 -5.39
C ILE A 283 22.45 -17.89 -6.70
N THR A 284 23.30 -16.88 -6.65
CA THR A 284 24.07 -16.45 -7.83
C THR A 284 25.24 -17.41 -8.09
N PRO A 285 25.81 -17.43 -9.31
CA PRO A 285 27.02 -18.20 -9.60
C PRO A 285 28.19 -17.89 -8.65
N GLU A 286 28.23 -16.67 -8.12
CA GLU A 286 29.23 -16.18 -7.17
C GLU A 286 28.90 -16.51 -5.69
N GLY A 287 27.80 -17.22 -5.45
CA GLY A 287 27.40 -17.71 -4.13
C GLY A 287 26.63 -16.71 -3.27
N GLU A 288 26.06 -15.65 -3.86
CA GLU A 288 25.24 -14.67 -3.13
C GLU A 288 23.82 -15.23 -2.95
N HIS A 289 23.31 -15.19 -1.72
CA HIS A 289 21.98 -15.66 -1.38
C HIS A 289 20.99 -14.51 -1.37
N LEU A 290 20.00 -14.55 -2.27
CA LEU A 290 18.94 -13.55 -2.34
C LEU A 290 17.61 -14.20 -2.01
N GLU A 291 16.83 -13.57 -1.14
CA GLU A 291 15.45 -13.99 -0.86
C GLU A 291 14.49 -12.86 -1.23
N LEU A 292 13.55 -13.17 -2.12
CA LEU A 292 12.47 -12.28 -2.48
C LEU A 292 11.25 -12.65 -1.63
N VAL A 293 10.73 -11.66 -0.90
CA VAL A 293 9.54 -11.79 -0.06
C VAL A 293 8.51 -10.74 -0.45
N ILE A 294 7.25 -11.08 -0.22
CA ILE A 294 6.12 -10.15 -0.30
C ILE A 294 5.87 -9.62 1.11
N GLU A 295 5.80 -8.30 1.25
CA GLU A 295 5.20 -7.68 2.43
C GLU A 295 3.81 -7.21 2.06
N ALA A 296 2.80 -7.92 2.56
CA ALA A 296 1.40 -7.61 2.31
C ALA A 296 0.76 -7.03 3.58
N ARG A 297 -0.06 -5.99 3.42
CA ARG A 297 -0.81 -5.35 4.49
C ARG A 297 -2.22 -5.05 4.05
N ARG A 298 -3.18 -5.26 4.96
CA ARG A 298 -4.55 -4.79 4.76
C ARG A 298 -4.67 -3.36 5.24
N LEU A 299 -4.50 -2.41 4.33
CA LEU A 299 -4.61 -0.98 4.67
C LEU A 299 -6.07 -0.53 4.78
N LEU A 300 -6.98 -1.17 4.04
CA LEU A 300 -8.41 -0.89 4.09
C LEU A 300 -9.20 -2.20 4.18
N PRO A 301 -10.41 -2.21 4.76
CA PRO A 301 -11.29 -3.37 4.68
C PRO A 301 -11.44 -3.85 3.23
N GLY A 302 -11.18 -5.14 3.01
CA GLY A 302 -11.21 -5.74 1.67
C GLY A 302 -10.10 -5.31 0.71
N LEU A 303 -9.19 -4.39 1.04
CA LEU A 303 -8.07 -4.01 0.17
C LEU A 303 -6.72 -4.35 0.81
N LEU A 304 -6.03 -5.28 0.17
CA LEU A 304 -4.68 -5.74 0.48
C LEU A 304 -3.70 -5.05 -0.45
N PHE A 305 -2.66 -4.48 0.13
CA PHE A 305 -1.57 -3.86 -0.61
C PHE A 305 -0.26 -4.58 -0.35
N TYR A 306 0.55 -4.75 -1.39
CA TYR A 306 1.83 -5.43 -1.25
C TYR A 306 3.01 -4.64 -1.83
N ARG A 307 4.19 -4.85 -1.24
CA ARG A 307 5.49 -4.49 -1.82
C ARG A 307 6.38 -5.73 -1.89
N LEU A 308 7.39 -5.68 -2.76
CA LEU A 308 8.40 -6.71 -2.85
C LEU A 308 9.63 -6.27 -2.08
N CYS A 309 10.23 -7.20 -1.34
CA CYS A 309 11.46 -6.95 -0.60
C CYS A 309 12.49 -8.02 -0.93
N ILE A 310 13.74 -7.59 -1.14
CA ILE A 310 14.89 -8.46 -1.34
C ILE A 310 15.71 -8.45 -0.05
N ARG A 311 16.05 -9.64 0.44
CA ARG A 311 16.88 -9.89 1.61
C ARG A 311 18.15 -10.65 1.24
N GLY A 312 19.11 -10.66 2.16
CA GLY A 312 20.35 -11.41 2.04
C GLY A 312 21.46 -10.58 1.40
N ASP A 313 22.22 -11.18 0.50
CA ASP A 313 23.43 -10.59 -0.09
C ASP A 313 23.15 -9.55 -1.19
N TYR A 314 22.00 -8.87 -1.15
CA TYR A 314 21.54 -8.00 -2.23
C TYR A 314 22.48 -6.79 -2.44
N VAL A 315 23.03 -6.22 -1.37
CA VAL A 315 24.02 -5.14 -1.46
C VAL A 315 25.27 -5.62 -2.20
N ARG A 316 25.76 -6.81 -1.86
CA ARG A 316 26.92 -7.42 -2.51
C ARG A 316 26.64 -7.67 -3.98
N PHE A 317 25.49 -8.25 -4.30
CA PHE A 317 25.05 -8.52 -5.66
C PHE A 317 24.95 -7.22 -6.49
N PHE A 318 24.19 -6.22 -6.03
CA PHE A 318 24.01 -4.98 -6.78
C PHE A 318 25.31 -4.19 -6.93
N ASN A 319 26.17 -4.16 -5.91
CA ASN A 319 27.48 -3.50 -6.02
C ASN A 319 28.38 -4.20 -7.03
N ARG A 320 28.43 -5.54 -7.02
CA ARG A 320 29.22 -6.30 -8.00
C ARG A 320 28.75 -6.04 -9.43
N VAL A 321 27.44 -6.11 -9.67
CA VAL A 321 26.84 -5.83 -10.99
C VAL A 321 27.15 -4.40 -11.45
N ARG A 322 26.94 -3.39 -10.58
CA ARG A 322 27.21 -1.98 -10.90
C ARG A 322 28.68 -1.69 -11.17
N LEU A 323 29.57 -2.20 -10.32
CA LEU A 323 31.02 -2.01 -10.47
C LEU A 323 31.55 -2.68 -11.74
N ALA A 324 31.12 -3.91 -12.03
CA ALA A 324 31.50 -4.61 -13.25
C ALA A 324 31.04 -3.86 -14.50
N ALA A 325 29.76 -3.44 -14.54
CA ALA A 325 29.22 -2.66 -15.64
C ALA A 325 29.96 -1.32 -15.83
N GLY A 326 30.24 -0.61 -14.74
CA GLY A 326 30.93 0.68 -14.76
C GLY A 326 32.38 0.57 -15.24
N ILE A 327 33.15 -0.39 -14.72
CA ILE A 327 34.55 -0.63 -15.14
C ILE A 327 34.59 -0.99 -16.62
N LEU A 328 33.73 -1.91 -17.07
CA LEU A 328 33.70 -2.31 -18.47
C LEU A 328 33.26 -1.17 -19.40
N ALA A 329 32.34 -0.30 -18.98
CA ALA A 329 31.99 0.88 -19.74
C ALA A 329 33.15 1.87 -19.86
N VAL A 330 33.90 2.10 -18.78
CA VAL A 330 35.13 2.92 -18.82
C VAL A 330 36.14 2.32 -19.78
N LEU A 331 36.37 1.00 -19.70
CA LEU A 331 37.27 0.31 -20.63
C LEU A 331 36.81 0.48 -22.08
N ALA A 332 35.52 0.27 -22.38
CA ALA A 332 34.98 0.49 -23.72
C ALA A 332 35.18 1.94 -24.20
N ALA A 333 35.03 2.92 -23.32
CA ALA A 333 35.24 4.33 -23.62
C ALA A 333 36.71 4.72 -23.87
N LEU A 334 37.68 3.87 -23.54
CA LEU A 334 39.10 4.06 -23.88
C LEU A 334 39.44 3.68 -25.33
N ALA A 335 38.52 3.03 -26.06
CA ALA A 335 38.78 2.60 -27.43
C ALA A 335 39.22 3.75 -28.39
N PRO A 336 38.63 4.96 -28.34
CA PRO A 336 39.10 6.09 -29.14
C PRO A 336 40.51 6.57 -28.75
N GLU A 337 40.85 6.51 -27.46
CA GLU A 337 42.17 6.94 -26.95
C GLU A 337 43.28 5.96 -27.38
N LEU A 338 42.98 4.66 -27.47
CA LEU A 338 43.90 3.67 -28.04
C LEU A 338 44.25 4.02 -29.50
N ALA A 339 43.26 4.41 -30.30
CA ALA A 339 43.50 4.88 -31.65
C ALA A 339 44.37 6.16 -31.69
N ALA A 340 44.11 7.11 -30.79
CA ALA A 340 44.90 8.34 -30.66
C ALA A 340 46.36 8.07 -30.22
N ALA A 341 46.57 6.99 -29.45
CA ALA A 341 47.90 6.52 -29.03
C ALA A 341 48.65 5.70 -30.10
N GLY A 342 48.06 5.52 -31.29
CA GLY A 342 48.69 4.84 -32.43
C GLY A 342 48.35 3.36 -32.60
N ALA A 343 47.37 2.83 -31.86
CA ALA A 343 46.86 1.49 -32.08
C ALA A 343 46.18 1.37 -33.46
N VAL A 344 46.36 0.23 -34.13
CA VAL A 344 45.70 -0.01 -35.43
C VAL A 344 44.23 -0.38 -35.23
N ALA A 345 43.40 -0.15 -36.26
CA ALA A 345 41.96 -0.36 -36.17
C ALA A 345 41.56 -1.78 -35.72
N GLU A 346 42.34 -2.79 -36.10
CA GLU A 346 42.11 -4.19 -35.70
C GLU A 346 42.33 -4.41 -34.20
N GLU A 347 43.34 -3.77 -33.60
CA GLU A 347 43.61 -3.84 -32.15
C GLU A 347 42.49 -3.16 -31.35
N VAL A 348 42.02 -2.01 -31.82
CA VAL A 348 40.90 -1.29 -31.19
C VAL A 348 39.61 -2.12 -31.28
N ALA A 349 39.34 -2.72 -32.44
CA ALA A 349 38.18 -3.59 -32.62
C ALA A 349 38.24 -4.85 -31.73
N ALA A 350 39.40 -5.49 -31.64
CA ALA A 350 39.60 -6.66 -30.78
C ALA A 350 39.43 -6.31 -29.29
N PHE A 351 39.92 -5.15 -28.86
CA PHE A 351 39.74 -4.66 -27.49
C PHE A 351 38.26 -4.41 -27.16
N VAL A 352 37.52 -3.73 -28.05
CA VAL A 352 36.07 -3.51 -27.87
C VAL A 352 35.32 -4.85 -27.82
N ALA A 353 35.62 -5.78 -28.72
CA ALA A 353 34.99 -7.10 -28.75
C ALA A 353 35.27 -7.91 -27.47
N LEU A 354 36.48 -7.81 -26.91
CA LEU A 354 36.83 -8.45 -25.64
C LEU A 354 36.01 -7.86 -24.48
N VAL A 355 35.92 -6.54 -24.38
CA VAL A 355 35.14 -5.85 -23.34
C VAL A 355 33.65 -6.23 -23.44
N GLN A 356 33.10 -6.28 -24.65
CA GLN A 356 31.72 -6.72 -24.90
C GLN A 356 31.51 -8.19 -24.53
N SER A 357 32.43 -9.07 -24.91
CA SER A 357 32.36 -10.50 -24.57
C SER A 357 32.41 -10.73 -23.05
N ILE A 358 33.22 -9.98 -22.31
CA ILE A 358 33.26 -10.03 -20.85
C ILE A 358 31.92 -9.52 -20.26
N ALA A 359 31.37 -8.44 -20.79
CA ALA A 359 30.08 -7.91 -20.37
C ALA A 359 28.94 -8.91 -20.59
N GLU A 360 28.91 -9.57 -21.75
CA GLU A 360 27.97 -10.65 -22.08
C GLU A 360 28.12 -11.85 -21.14
N GLY A 361 29.36 -12.29 -20.88
CA GLY A 361 29.65 -13.39 -19.95
C GLY A 361 29.22 -13.09 -18.51
N LEU A 362 29.23 -11.82 -18.10
CA LEU A 362 28.75 -11.35 -16.80
C LEU A 362 27.27 -10.93 -16.80
N GLY A 363 26.60 -10.95 -17.95
CA GLY A 363 25.20 -10.54 -18.09
C GLY A 363 24.94 -9.07 -17.76
N VAL A 364 25.95 -8.19 -17.92
CA VAL A 364 25.84 -6.76 -17.59
C VAL A 364 25.72 -5.89 -18.83
N LEU A 365 24.83 -4.90 -18.77
CA LEU A 365 24.74 -3.85 -19.80
C LEU A 365 25.73 -2.74 -19.50
N LEU A 366 26.45 -2.28 -20.52
CA LEU A 366 27.41 -1.19 -20.38
C LEU A 366 26.70 0.16 -20.46
N PRO A 367 26.78 1.03 -19.44
CA PRO A 367 26.27 2.39 -19.56
C PRO A 367 27.03 3.16 -20.64
N ALA A 368 26.32 4.03 -21.37
CA ALA A 368 26.95 4.91 -22.35
C ALA A 368 27.80 5.97 -21.63
N LEU A 369 29.07 6.06 -22.00
CA LEU A 369 29.99 7.10 -21.55
C LEU A 369 30.40 7.94 -22.75
N THR A 370 30.36 9.27 -22.58
CA THR A 370 30.93 10.23 -23.53
C THR A 370 32.13 10.87 -22.87
N ALA A 371 33.27 10.86 -23.55
CA ALA A 371 34.44 11.63 -23.12
C ALA A 371 34.11 13.14 -23.24
N LEU A 372 34.59 13.92 -22.28
CA LEU A 372 34.41 15.39 -22.23
C LEU A 372 35.56 16.12 -22.91
#